data_AF-A0A2M6X8D4-F1
#
_entry.id   AF-A0A2M6X8D4-F1
#
_cell.length_a   1.000
_cell.length_b   1.000
_cell.length_c   1.000
_cell.angle_alpha   90.00
_cell.angle_beta   90.00
_cell.angle_gamma   90.00
#
_symmetry.space_group_name_H-M   'P 1'
#
loop_
_entity.id
_entity.type
_entity.pdbx_description
1 polymer ?
#
loop_
_entity_poly.entity_id
_entity_poly.type
_entity_poly.pdbx_seq_one_letter_code
_entity_poly.pdbx_strand_id
1 'polypeptide(L)'
;MNSFYALRDLPPTDSYKKGDIVFIFGEVFQSGYVNGLISAAVRRGLKVYSTTVGRREGDALRNLTNEELTECASRAPLDGVLNATLEAGFDFEPSSQGKTPVDQISGLKMSQWQEAKIDWNQIEESKERGRERFFTSARQWAEQVSEIAQQNPDSNILFVHTMAGGIPRAKILMPTMNRIFKGRGDRYLASKTFWESELGKLCSVSFDEVTAQTYQTLIDVTQPLREERKGKRVAYVAYGYHGCELLMNGQYTWQSYAPYLQGWAKLELEKISQRAFSVGVTSCVFNCPEILTNSSSLFQGVEIPLYPLIEAVRKDAPNHFAKVEASLKPFLKPGVSLDSIYESCMSFFNNPSTQFLQDFNSWPQHSEANQMDLMLEQSDRVFDMQTAKDDSITNWLSRLVFEGCGHLMFEESAKPCAAVEWLGHDIIAKRLSKEADLSDF
;
A
#
# COMPACT_ATOMS: atom_id res chain seq x y z
N MET A 1 -7.96 -21.96 -3.99
CA MET A 1 -6.79 -21.58 -4.81
C MET A 1 -6.91 -20.10 -5.06
N ASN A 2 -5.95 -19.28 -4.62
CA ASN A 2 -5.90 -17.88 -5.04
C ASN A 2 -5.50 -17.88 -6.52
N SER A 3 -6.46 -17.61 -7.40
CA SER A 3 -6.18 -17.46 -8.82
C SER A 3 -5.51 -16.10 -9.02
N PHE A 4 -4.25 -16.12 -9.48
CA PHE A 4 -3.56 -14.91 -9.93
C PHE A 4 -4.34 -14.30 -11.11
N TYR A 5 -4.88 -13.10 -10.93
CA TYR A 5 -5.68 -12.39 -11.93
C TYR A 5 -5.01 -11.06 -12.27
N ALA A 6 -4.23 -11.04 -13.34
CA ALA A 6 -3.59 -9.82 -13.83
C ALA A 6 -4.54 -9.05 -14.74
N LEU A 7 -4.68 -7.74 -14.50
CA LEU A 7 -5.40 -6.85 -15.40
C LEU A 7 -4.55 -6.64 -16.65
N ARG A 8 -4.96 -7.18 -17.80
CA ARG A 8 -4.18 -7.14 -19.05
C ARG A 8 -4.62 -6.06 -20.03
N ASP A 9 -5.88 -5.68 -19.97
CA ASP A 9 -6.51 -4.73 -20.88
C ASP A 9 -6.85 -3.43 -20.15
N LEU A 10 -6.76 -2.31 -20.87
CA LEU A 10 -7.09 -1.02 -20.29
C LEU A 10 -8.59 -0.92 -20.01
N PRO A 11 -8.99 -0.55 -18.79
CA PRO A 11 -10.39 -0.44 -18.41
C PRO A 11 -11.09 0.72 -19.16
N PRO A 12 -12.43 0.69 -19.27
CA PRO A 12 -13.20 1.78 -19.85
C PRO A 12 -13.06 3.09 -19.06
N THR A 13 -12.98 4.22 -19.76
CA THR A 13 -12.71 5.53 -19.14
C THR A 13 -13.96 6.30 -18.72
N ASP A 14 -15.15 5.85 -19.12
CA ASP A 14 -16.47 6.48 -18.97
C ASP A 14 -17.27 5.94 -17.76
N SER A 15 -16.63 5.13 -16.93
CA SER A 15 -17.19 4.51 -15.74
C SER A 15 -17.85 5.48 -14.76
N TYR A 16 -17.30 6.68 -14.57
CA TYR A 16 -17.79 7.69 -13.64
C TYR A 16 -18.01 9.03 -14.34
N LYS A 17 -18.89 9.86 -13.78
CA LYS A 17 -19.26 11.16 -14.34
C LYS A 17 -19.04 12.30 -13.33
N LYS A 18 -19.04 13.53 -13.85
CA LYS A 18 -18.99 14.74 -13.03
C LYS A 18 -20.08 14.72 -11.94
N GLY A 19 -19.68 15.01 -10.70
CA GLY A 19 -20.55 14.99 -9.53
C GLY A 19 -20.69 13.63 -8.84
N ASP A 20 -20.12 12.54 -9.39
CA ASP A 20 -19.88 11.33 -8.62
C ASP A 20 -18.88 11.61 -7.48
N ILE A 21 -18.85 10.75 -6.45
CA ILE A 21 -18.13 11.04 -5.21
C ILE A 21 -17.12 9.94 -4.89
N VAL A 22 -15.92 10.36 -4.48
CA VAL A 22 -14.88 9.49 -3.93
C VAL A 22 -14.69 9.80 -2.46
N PHE A 23 -14.68 8.77 -1.61
CA PHE A 23 -14.31 8.86 -0.21
C PHE A 23 -13.02 8.07 0.03
N ILE A 24 -11.97 8.75 0.44
CA ILE A 24 -10.71 8.14 0.86
C ILE A 24 -10.81 7.75 2.34
N PHE A 25 -10.81 6.45 2.60
CA PHE A 25 -10.82 5.85 3.93
C PHE A 25 -9.39 5.58 4.40
N GLY A 26 -8.76 6.66 4.88
CA GLY A 26 -7.39 6.76 5.37
C GLY A 26 -6.86 8.18 5.16
N GLU A 27 -5.84 8.58 5.94
CA GLU A 27 -5.27 9.92 5.82
C GLU A 27 -4.42 10.06 4.54
N VAL A 28 -4.62 11.16 3.82
CA VAL A 28 -3.87 11.44 2.58
C VAL A 28 -2.55 12.10 2.92
N PHE A 29 -1.47 11.52 2.41
CA PHE A 29 -0.11 12.05 2.49
C PHE A 29 0.43 12.35 1.09
N GLN A 30 1.37 13.28 1.00
CA GLN A 30 2.09 13.57 -0.23
C GLN A 30 2.81 12.30 -0.73
N SER A 31 2.81 12.10 -2.06
CA SER A 31 3.51 10.99 -2.74
C SER A 31 3.06 9.58 -2.35
N GLY A 32 1.87 9.40 -1.78
CA GLY A 32 1.24 8.09 -1.59
C GLY A 32 0.47 7.61 -2.83
N TYR A 33 0.26 6.30 -2.93
CA TYR A 33 -0.48 5.64 -4.02
C TYR A 33 -1.82 6.28 -4.38
N VAL A 34 -2.55 6.73 -3.35
CA VAL A 34 -3.88 7.33 -3.49
C VAL A 34 -3.90 8.62 -4.32
N ASN A 35 -2.77 9.33 -4.42
CA ASN A 35 -2.70 10.59 -5.16
C ASN A 35 -3.00 10.41 -6.65
N GLY A 36 -2.55 9.30 -7.26
CA GLY A 36 -2.90 8.99 -8.65
C GLY A 36 -4.41 8.83 -8.85
N LEU A 37 -5.10 8.18 -7.90
CA LEU A 37 -6.55 7.98 -7.96
C LEU A 37 -7.30 9.29 -7.73
N ILE A 38 -6.86 10.10 -6.76
CA ILE A 38 -7.41 11.43 -6.51
C ILE A 38 -7.30 12.29 -7.78
N SER A 39 -6.12 12.34 -8.40
CA SER A 39 -5.91 13.06 -9.66
C SER A 39 -6.83 12.54 -10.77
N ALA A 40 -6.97 11.23 -10.92
CA ALA A 40 -7.88 10.62 -11.90
C ALA A 40 -9.35 10.99 -11.68
N ALA A 41 -9.79 11.04 -10.42
CA ALA A 41 -11.15 11.41 -10.04
C ALA A 41 -11.43 12.90 -10.25
N VAL A 42 -10.53 13.77 -9.81
CA VAL A 42 -10.64 15.24 -9.97
C VAL A 42 -10.64 15.62 -11.45
N ARG A 43 -9.78 15.01 -12.27
CA ARG A 43 -9.77 15.22 -13.73
C ARG A 43 -11.12 14.93 -14.39
N ARG A 44 -11.92 14.04 -13.80
CA ARG A 44 -13.27 13.69 -14.28
C ARG A 44 -14.40 14.49 -13.59
N GLY A 45 -14.04 15.43 -12.73
CA GLY A 45 -14.97 16.31 -12.03
C GLY A 45 -15.76 15.61 -10.92
N LEU A 46 -15.20 14.56 -10.32
CA LEU A 46 -15.76 13.97 -9.10
C LEU A 46 -15.44 14.85 -7.89
N LYS A 47 -16.30 14.75 -6.87
CA LYS A 47 -16.01 15.31 -5.55
C LYS A 47 -15.17 14.33 -4.77
N VAL A 48 -14.09 14.78 -4.13
CA VAL A 48 -13.16 13.92 -3.39
C VAL A 48 -13.10 14.35 -1.93
N TYR A 49 -13.49 13.46 -1.04
CA TYR A 49 -13.39 13.67 0.40
C TYR A 49 -12.39 12.70 1.00
N SER A 50 -11.60 13.16 1.97
CA SER A 50 -10.70 12.29 2.72
C SER A 50 -11.10 12.18 4.18
N THR A 51 -10.37 11.37 4.92
CA THR A 51 -10.57 11.17 6.35
C THR A 51 -9.29 11.50 7.12
N THR A 52 -9.40 11.66 8.43
CA THR A 52 -8.26 11.85 9.34
C THR A 52 -8.13 10.68 10.30
N VAL A 53 -6.91 10.37 10.74
CA VAL A 53 -6.73 9.46 11.89
C VAL A 53 -6.85 10.20 13.23
N GLY A 54 -7.05 11.51 13.23
CA GLY A 54 -7.01 12.36 14.41
C GLY A 54 -5.57 12.62 14.88
N ARG A 55 -5.43 13.16 16.09
CA ARG A 55 -4.13 13.33 16.76
C ARG A 55 -4.22 12.84 18.19
N ARG A 56 -3.06 12.56 18.78
CA ARG A 56 -2.97 12.20 20.20
C ARG A 56 -2.38 13.36 21.00
N GLU A 57 -3.00 13.67 22.13
CA GLU A 57 -2.44 14.51 23.19
C GLU A 57 -2.11 13.61 24.38
N GLY A 58 -0.84 13.25 24.51
CA GLY A 58 -0.45 12.11 25.35
C GLY A 58 -1.08 10.83 24.81
N ASP A 59 -1.83 10.11 25.64
CA ASP A 59 -2.52 8.87 25.27
C ASP A 59 -3.98 9.10 24.82
N ALA A 60 -4.48 10.34 24.86
CA ALA A 60 -5.85 10.65 24.48
C ALA A 60 -5.94 10.96 22.98
N LEU A 61 -6.78 10.20 22.27
CA LEU A 61 -7.09 10.45 20.87
C LEU A 61 -8.13 11.57 20.75
N ARG A 62 -7.88 12.54 19.86
CA ARG A 62 -8.76 13.70 19.63
C ARG A 62 -8.95 14.01 18.15
N ASN A 63 -10.07 14.66 17.85
CA ASN A 63 -10.34 15.25 16.54
C ASN A 63 -9.29 16.30 16.18
N LEU A 64 -9.19 16.58 14.88
CA LEU A 64 -8.35 17.66 14.39
C LEU A 64 -8.92 19.03 14.78
N THR A 65 -8.04 20.01 15.03
CA THR A 65 -8.41 21.42 15.09
C THR A 65 -8.72 21.96 13.69
N ASN A 66 -9.28 23.17 13.59
CA ASN A 66 -9.56 23.79 12.30
C ASN A 66 -8.29 24.06 11.49
N GLU A 67 -7.19 24.42 12.15
CA GLU A 67 -5.89 24.62 11.52
C GLU A 67 -5.35 23.31 10.96
N GLU A 68 -5.42 22.22 11.74
CA GLU A 68 -4.99 20.89 11.31
C GLU A 68 -5.84 20.34 10.16
N LEU A 69 -7.16 20.61 10.16
CA LEU A 69 -8.05 20.27 9.05
C LEU A 69 -7.67 21.02 7.78
N THR A 70 -7.37 22.32 7.89
CA THR A 70 -6.95 23.15 6.77
C THR A 70 -5.63 22.64 6.17
N GLU A 71 -4.68 22.27 7.03
CA GLU A 71 -3.43 21.65 6.61
C GLU A 71 -3.68 20.33 5.87
N CYS A 72 -4.51 19.44 6.43
CA CYS A 72 -4.83 18.16 5.79
C CYS A 72 -5.50 18.34 4.43
N ALA A 73 -6.44 19.30 4.32
CA ALA A 73 -7.12 19.61 3.07
C ALA A 73 -6.18 20.16 1.99
N SER A 74 -5.04 20.75 2.37
CA SER A 74 -4.06 21.30 1.41
C SER A 74 -3.14 20.25 0.77
N ARG A 75 -3.15 19.00 1.25
CA ARG A 75 -2.20 17.96 0.81
C ARG A 75 -2.52 17.37 -0.56
N ALA A 76 -3.76 17.52 -1.01
CA ALA A 76 -4.29 17.00 -2.26
C ALA A 76 -5.51 17.85 -2.68
N PRO A 77 -5.97 17.78 -3.94
CA PRO A 77 -7.16 18.51 -4.38
C PRO A 77 -8.45 17.87 -3.82
N LEU A 78 -8.77 18.16 -2.56
CA LEU A 78 -9.90 17.62 -1.82
C LEU A 78 -11.04 18.65 -1.68
N ASP A 79 -12.29 18.19 -1.74
CA ASP A 79 -13.49 18.96 -1.41
C ASP A 79 -13.73 19.06 0.10
N GLY A 80 -13.10 18.20 0.89
CA GLY A 80 -13.16 18.24 2.35
C GLY A 80 -12.48 17.07 3.06
N VAL A 81 -12.29 17.22 4.37
CA VAL A 81 -11.76 16.19 5.26
C VAL A 81 -12.80 15.90 6.34
N LEU A 82 -13.25 14.65 6.45
CA LEU A 82 -14.23 14.21 7.44
C LEU A 82 -13.51 14.04 8.79
N ASN A 83 -13.92 14.82 9.80
CA ASN A 83 -13.22 14.92 11.09
C ASN A 83 -13.73 13.90 12.12
N ALA A 84 -13.66 12.62 11.76
CA ALA A 84 -13.83 11.50 12.68
C ALA A 84 -12.46 10.86 12.96
N THR A 85 -12.16 10.53 14.21
CA THR A 85 -10.86 9.97 14.61
C THR A 85 -10.68 8.50 14.24
N LEU A 86 -10.30 8.23 13.00
CA LEU A 86 -10.10 6.87 12.48
C LEU A 86 -8.68 6.34 12.70
N GLU A 87 -8.11 6.50 13.90
CA GLU A 87 -6.86 5.82 14.24
C GLU A 87 -7.12 4.31 14.39
N ALA A 88 -6.66 3.52 13.44
CA ALA A 88 -6.76 2.07 13.49
C ALA A 88 -5.72 1.43 14.43
N GLY A 89 -5.95 0.19 14.83
CA GLY A 89 -5.08 -0.57 15.72
C GLY A 89 -5.36 -0.35 17.20
N PHE A 90 -4.56 -1.00 18.04
CA PHE A 90 -4.82 -1.13 19.48
C PHE A 90 -3.55 -1.03 20.33
N ASP A 91 -2.43 -0.61 19.75
CA ASP A 91 -1.13 -0.63 20.42
C ASP A 91 -1.06 0.29 21.65
N PHE A 92 -1.86 1.37 21.68
CA PHE A 92 -2.09 2.23 22.85
C PHE A 92 -3.44 2.00 23.55
N GLU A 93 -4.19 0.94 23.21
CA GLU A 93 -5.45 0.67 23.88
C GLU A 93 -5.20 -0.09 25.19
N PRO A 94 -5.57 0.45 26.37
CA PRO A 94 -5.32 -0.24 27.63
C PRO A 94 -6.27 -1.42 27.83
N SER A 95 -5.78 -2.48 28.46
CA SER A 95 -6.61 -3.54 29.02
C SER A 95 -7.39 -3.05 30.25
N SER A 96 -8.28 -3.88 30.81
CA SER A 96 -8.94 -3.63 32.11
C SER A 96 -7.95 -3.41 33.25
N GLN A 97 -6.71 -3.90 33.12
CA GLN A 97 -5.63 -3.71 34.09
C GLN A 97 -4.85 -2.40 33.86
N GLY A 98 -5.26 -1.59 32.87
CA GLY A 98 -4.67 -0.28 32.57
C GLY A 98 -3.36 -0.34 31.78
N LYS A 99 -2.94 -1.52 31.31
CA LYS A 99 -1.69 -1.70 30.57
C LYS A 99 -1.96 -1.82 29.07
N THR A 100 -1.24 -1.05 28.26
CA THR A 100 -1.32 -1.14 26.79
C THR A 100 -0.39 -2.23 26.24
N PRO A 101 -0.59 -2.70 24.99
CA PRO A 101 0.37 -3.58 24.33
C PRO A 101 1.81 -3.04 24.31
N VAL A 102 1.99 -1.74 24.04
CA VAL A 102 3.34 -1.15 24.01
C VAL A 102 3.99 -1.09 25.41
N ASP A 103 3.21 -0.95 26.48
CA ASP A 103 3.72 -1.00 27.85
C ASP A 103 4.29 -2.38 28.19
N GLN A 104 3.71 -3.46 27.63
CA GLN A 104 4.17 -4.82 27.88
C GLN A 104 5.58 -5.11 27.33
N ILE A 105 5.95 -4.42 26.25
CA ILE A 105 7.24 -4.57 25.59
C ILE A 105 8.16 -3.35 25.81
N SER A 106 7.75 -2.44 26.69
CA SER A 106 8.53 -1.28 27.08
C SER A 106 9.81 -1.69 27.82
N GLY A 107 10.89 -0.94 27.61
CA GLY A 107 12.18 -1.17 28.29
C GLY A 107 13.02 -2.33 27.75
N LEU A 108 12.50 -3.17 26.84
CA LEU A 108 13.27 -4.22 26.19
C LEU A 108 14.45 -3.64 25.39
N LYS A 109 15.62 -4.24 25.57
CA LYS A 109 16.82 -3.95 24.78
C LYS A 109 16.93 -4.89 23.59
N MET A 110 17.75 -4.52 22.61
CA MET A 110 18.05 -5.36 21.44
C MET A 110 18.66 -6.72 21.81
N SER A 111 19.27 -6.89 22.98
CA SER A 111 19.75 -8.20 23.45
C SER A 111 18.65 -9.08 24.06
N GLN A 112 17.47 -8.52 24.33
CA GLN A 112 16.37 -9.16 25.09
C GLN A 112 15.09 -9.33 24.26
N TRP A 113 15.10 -8.95 22.98
CA TRP A 113 13.88 -8.95 22.15
C TRP A 113 13.23 -10.33 22.03
N GLN A 114 14.02 -11.42 22.08
CA GLN A 114 13.53 -12.81 22.09
C GLN A 114 13.00 -13.25 23.45
N GLU A 115 13.32 -12.53 24.51
CA GLU A 115 12.91 -12.82 25.89
C GLU A 115 11.63 -12.09 26.29
N ALA A 116 11.03 -11.32 25.35
CA ALA A 116 9.77 -10.64 25.55
C ALA A 116 8.71 -11.63 26.07
N LYS A 117 7.94 -11.21 27.07
CA LYS A 117 6.81 -11.97 27.62
C LYS A 117 5.58 -11.11 27.54
N ILE A 118 4.64 -11.51 26.71
CA ILE A 118 3.39 -10.80 26.48
C ILE A 118 2.25 -11.58 27.15
N ASP A 119 1.41 -10.88 27.89
CA ASP A 119 0.14 -11.40 28.38
C ASP A 119 -0.91 -11.28 27.28
N TRP A 120 -1.09 -12.39 26.55
CA TRP A 120 -2.00 -12.46 25.42
C TRP A 120 -3.47 -12.27 25.77
N ASN A 121 -3.88 -12.52 27.02
CA ASN A 121 -5.26 -12.23 27.44
C ASN A 121 -5.49 -10.72 27.47
N GLN A 122 -4.52 -9.95 27.96
CA GLN A 122 -4.59 -8.49 27.92
C GLN A 122 -4.45 -7.94 26.50
N ILE A 123 -3.64 -8.56 25.64
CA ILE A 123 -3.58 -8.19 24.22
C ILE A 123 -4.93 -8.37 23.53
N GLU A 124 -5.59 -9.50 23.76
CA GLU A 124 -6.91 -9.77 23.18
C GLU A 124 -7.94 -8.74 23.68
N GLU A 125 -7.94 -8.43 24.97
CA GLU A 125 -8.81 -7.41 25.52
C GLU A 125 -8.55 -6.02 24.91
N SER A 126 -7.28 -5.59 24.85
CA SER A 126 -6.90 -4.33 24.20
C SER A 126 -7.31 -4.29 22.73
N LYS A 127 -7.16 -5.40 22.00
CA LYS A 127 -7.55 -5.52 20.60
C LYS A 127 -9.07 -5.33 20.43
N GLU A 128 -9.89 -6.01 21.22
CA GLU A 128 -11.35 -5.87 21.16
C GLU A 128 -11.81 -4.44 21.53
N ARG A 129 -11.19 -3.83 22.55
CA ARG A 129 -11.47 -2.42 22.88
C ARG A 129 -11.07 -1.47 21.74
N GLY A 130 -9.94 -1.73 21.08
CA GLY A 130 -9.46 -0.94 19.94
C GLY A 130 -10.37 -1.09 18.71
N ARG A 131 -10.88 -2.30 18.46
CA ARG A 131 -11.90 -2.59 17.43
C ARG A 131 -13.18 -1.81 17.70
N GLU A 132 -13.72 -1.87 18.92
CA GLU A 132 -14.94 -1.15 19.29
C GLU A 132 -14.77 0.37 19.15
N ARG A 133 -13.63 0.90 19.58
CA ARG A 133 -13.27 2.32 19.40
C ARG A 133 -13.25 2.69 17.92
N PHE A 134 -12.53 1.93 17.09
CA PHE A 134 -12.44 2.20 15.66
C PHE A 134 -13.81 2.09 14.97
N PHE A 135 -14.59 1.05 15.27
CA PHE A 135 -15.93 0.86 14.73
C PHE A 135 -16.88 2.00 15.11
N THR A 136 -16.81 2.49 16.35
CA THR A 136 -17.60 3.64 16.79
C THR A 136 -17.22 4.92 16.05
N SER A 137 -15.93 5.23 15.89
CA SER A 137 -15.50 6.37 15.08
C SER A 137 -15.87 6.19 13.59
N ALA A 138 -15.80 4.97 13.06
CA ALA A 138 -16.17 4.66 11.68
C ALA A 138 -17.67 4.83 11.42
N ARG A 139 -18.54 4.59 12.40
CA ARG A 139 -19.98 4.93 12.31
C ARG A 139 -20.22 6.43 12.25
N GLN A 140 -19.54 7.22 13.09
CA GLN A 140 -19.62 8.69 13.03
C GLN A 140 -19.12 9.25 11.70
N TRP A 141 -18.08 8.63 11.14
CA TRP A 141 -17.64 8.93 9.78
C TRP A 141 -18.70 8.57 8.74
N ALA A 142 -19.33 7.40 8.84
CA ALA A 142 -20.36 6.94 7.91
C ALA A 142 -21.63 7.82 7.95
N GLU A 143 -21.95 8.42 9.09
CA GLU A 143 -23.00 9.44 9.21
C GLU A 143 -22.68 10.67 8.35
N GLN A 144 -21.47 11.23 8.46
CA GLN A 144 -21.02 12.36 7.62
C GLN A 144 -21.01 12.01 6.13
N VAL A 145 -20.56 10.80 5.78
CA VAL A 145 -20.63 10.28 4.40
C VAL A 145 -22.07 10.24 3.90
N SER A 146 -23.01 9.80 4.74
CA SER A 146 -24.42 9.68 4.38
C SER A 146 -25.07 11.05 4.17
N GLU A 147 -24.74 12.05 5.00
CA GLU A 147 -25.18 13.44 4.81
C GLU A 147 -24.72 14.01 3.45
N ILE A 148 -23.44 13.81 3.11
CA ILE A 148 -22.89 14.22 1.82
C ILE A 148 -23.60 13.48 0.67
N ALA A 149 -23.84 12.17 0.82
CA ALA A 149 -24.54 11.38 -0.18
C ALA A 149 -25.98 11.84 -0.40
N GLN A 150 -26.72 12.20 0.66
CA GLN A 150 -28.10 12.71 0.59
C GLN A 150 -28.21 14.03 -0.17
N GLN A 151 -27.19 14.90 -0.05
CA GLN A 151 -27.11 16.15 -0.82
C GLN A 151 -26.81 15.91 -2.31
N ASN A 152 -26.41 14.69 -2.69
CA ASN A 152 -26.02 14.32 -4.05
C ASN A 152 -26.70 13.00 -4.45
N PRO A 153 -28.05 12.92 -4.49
CA PRO A 153 -28.78 11.65 -4.60
C PRO A 153 -28.47 10.87 -5.89
N ASP A 154 -28.08 11.59 -6.95
CA ASP A 154 -27.78 11.00 -8.25
C ASP A 154 -26.35 10.49 -8.45
N SER A 155 -25.47 10.73 -7.49
CA SER A 155 -24.06 10.33 -7.57
C SER A 155 -23.86 8.82 -7.44
N ASN A 156 -22.87 8.31 -8.16
CA ASN A 156 -22.22 7.06 -7.76
C ASN A 156 -21.20 7.36 -6.66
N ILE A 157 -20.90 6.35 -5.82
CA ILE A 157 -19.88 6.44 -4.78
C ILE A 157 -18.77 5.42 -5.04
N LEU A 158 -17.53 5.88 -4.89
CA LEU A 158 -16.35 5.05 -4.76
C LEU A 158 -15.71 5.24 -3.37
N PHE A 159 -15.61 4.16 -2.60
CA PHE A 159 -14.83 4.12 -1.37
C PHE A 159 -13.44 3.57 -1.66
N VAL A 160 -12.41 4.28 -1.22
CA VAL A 160 -11.00 3.94 -1.46
C VAL A 160 -10.30 3.73 -0.13
N HIS A 161 -10.02 2.49 0.22
CA HIS A 161 -9.30 2.12 1.43
C HIS A 161 -7.79 2.20 1.22
N THR A 162 -7.12 2.93 2.12
CA THR A 162 -5.67 3.17 2.05
C THR A 162 -4.94 2.82 3.33
N MET A 163 -5.64 2.31 4.35
CA MET A 163 -5.04 1.99 5.65
C MET A 163 -4.12 0.77 5.53
N ALA A 164 -2.85 0.95 5.91
CA ALA A 164 -1.89 -0.12 6.06
C ALA A 164 -0.87 0.31 7.12
N GLY A 165 -0.47 -0.62 7.98
CA GLY A 165 0.39 -0.28 9.11
C GLY A 165 0.30 -1.33 10.22
N GLY A 166 0.31 -0.86 11.47
CA GLY A 166 0.21 -1.72 12.65
C GLY A 166 1.56 -2.18 13.20
N ILE A 167 2.65 -1.47 12.95
CA ILE A 167 3.87 -1.67 13.73
C ILE A 167 3.60 -1.04 15.10
N PRO A 168 3.56 -1.81 16.22
CA PRO A 168 3.33 -1.22 17.53
C PRO A 168 4.37 -0.13 17.81
N ARG A 169 3.95 0.99 18.41
CA ARG A 169 4.81 2.16 18.63
C ARG A 169 5.76 1.99 19.83
N ALA A 170 6.53 0.89 19.83
CA ALA A 170 7.50 0.55 20.87
C ALA A 170 8.95 0.67 20.38
N LYS A 171 9.84 1.20 21.23
CA LYS A 171 11.25 1.50 20.90
C LYS A 171 12.06 0.30 20.42
N ILE A 172 11.71 -0.92 20.85
CA ILE A 172 12.45 -2.15 20.51
C ILE A 172 12.20 -2.62 19.06
N LEU A 173 11.08 -2.22 18.44
CA LEU A 173 10.68 -2.75 17.13
C LEU A 173 11.53 -2.18 15.99
N MET A 174 11.79 -0.86 15.97
CA MET A 174 12.59 -0.27 14.89
C MET A 174 14.03 -0.83 14.78
N PRO A 175 14.81 -0.95 15.86
CA PRO A 175 16.12 -1.61 15.80
C PRO A 175 16.04 -3.07 15.34
N THR A 176 15.01 -3.80 15.76
CA THR A 176 14.79 -5.19 15.36
C THR A 176 14.49 -5.29 13.86
N MET A 177 13.57 -4.45 13.37
CA MET A 177 13.21 -4.36 11.96
C MET A 177 14.38 -3.92 11.08
N ASN A 178 15.23 -2.99 11.54
CA ASN A 178 16.44 -2.62 10.81
C ASN A 178 17.37 -3.82 10.59
N ARG A 179 17.47 -4.75 11.54
CA ARG A 179 18.26 -5.98 11.35
C ARG A 179 17.59 -6.97 10.39
N ILE A 180 16.26 -6.99 10.35
CA ILE A 180 15.49 -7.86 9.44
C ILE A 180 15.59 -7.37 8.00
N PHE A 181 15.42 -6.05 7.77
CA PHE A 181 15.31 -5.48 6.43
C PHE A 181 16.62 -4.93 5.88
N LYS A 182 17.62 -4.65 6.73
CA LYS A 182 18.90 -4.03 6.33
C LYS A 182 20.13 -4.73 6.90
N GLY A 183 19.95 -5.83 7.64
CA GLY A 183 21.05 -6.57 8.26
C GLY A 183 21.77 -7.50 7.29
N ARG A 184 23.10 -7.41 7.26
CA ARG A 184 24.03 -8.33 6.56
C ARG A 184 25.01 -8.96 7.55
N GLY A 185 25.56 -10.12 7.21
CA GLY A 185 26.54 -10.83 8.07
C GLY A 185 26.09 -10.92 9.54
N ASP A 186 26.91 -10.49 10.48
CA ASP A 186 26.60 -10.53 11.93
C ASP A 186 25.37 -9.71 12.34
N ARG A 187 24.95 -8.74 11.51
CA ARG A 187 23.76 -7.92 11.76
C ARG A 187 22.48 -8.56 11.21
N TYR A 188 22.59 -9.55 10.33
CA TYR A 188 21.44 -10.26 9.79
C TYR A 188 20.56 -10.82 10.91
N LEU A 189 19.25 -10.72 10.72
CA LEU A 189 18.24 -11.32 11.58
C LEU A 189 17.17 -11.92 10.69
N ALA A 190 17.06 -13.25 10.69
CA ALA A 190 16.09 -13.96 9.88
C ALA A 190 14.67 -13.52 10.24
N SER A 191 13.88 -13.14 9.23
CA SER A 191 12.51 -12.66 9.47
C SER A 191 11.64 -13.73 10.12
N LYS A 192 11.89 -15.01 9.84
CA LYS A 192 11.18 -16.14 10.46
C LYS A 192 11.37 -16.17 11.98
N THR A 193 12.63 -16.05 12.43
CA THR A 193 12.95 -15.99 13.87
C THR A 193 12.27 -14.81 14.56
N PHE A 194 12.17 -13.66 13.89
CA PHE A 194 11.39 -12.55 14.41
C PHE A 194 9.89 -12.87 14.44
N TRP A 195 9.34 -13.37 13.35
CA TRP A 195 7.91 -13.61 13.19
C TRP A 195 7.36 -14.60 14.21
N GLU A 196 8.15 -15.63 14.57
CA GLU A 196 7.79 -16.64 15.56
C GLU A 196 7.93 -16.15 17.02
N SER A 197 8.59 -15.01 17.25
CA SER A 197 8.75 -14.42 18.58
C SER A 197 7.46 -13.73 19.07
N GLU A 198 7.41 -13.40 20.36
CA GLU A 198 6.30 -12.63 20.94
C GLU A 198 6.13 -11.26 20.27
N LEU A 199 7.23 -10.58 19.91
CA LEU A 199 7.16 -9.31 19.17
C LEU A 199 6.58 -9.49 17.76
N GLY A 200 7.00 -10.55 17.07
CA GLY A 200 6.51 -10.89 15.73
C GLY A 200 5.02 -11.21 15.71
N LYS A 201 4.56 -12.03 16.66
CA LYS A 201 3.13 -12.33 16.85
C LYS A 201 2.33 -11.06 17.13
N LEU A 202 2.84 -10.15 17.98
CA LEU A 202 2.15 -8.90 18.28
C LEU A 202 2.03 -8.02 17.02
N CYS A 203 3.10 -7.91 16.24
CA CYS A 203 3.06 -7.27 14.92
C CYS A 203 2.04 -7.94 14.00
N SER A 204 1.98 -9.28 13.95
CA SER A 204 1.03 -10.01 13.10
C SER A 204 -0.42 -9.63 13.40
N VAL A 205 -0.82 -9.63 14.68
CA VAL A 205 -2.18 -9.26 15.07
C VAL A 205 -2.44 -7.77 14.78
N SER A 206 -1.48 -6.90 15.07
CA SER A 206 -1.63 -5.46 14.81
C SER A 206 -1.69 -5.12 13.32
N PHE A 207 -0.93 -5.84 12.47
CA PHE A 207 -1.00 -5.70 11.01
C PHE A 207 -2.37 -6.09 10.47
N ASP A 208 -2.96 -7.18 10.97
CA ASP A 208 -4.29 -7.62 10.57
C ASP A 208 -5.35 -6.55 10.88
N GLU A 209 -5.34 -6.02 12.10
CA GLU A 209 -6.28 -4.97 12.52
C GLU A 209 -6.20 -3.72 11.63
N VAL A 210 -5.00 -3.22 11.37
CA VAL A 210 -4.82 -1.96 10.64
C VAL A 210 -4.97 -2.14 9.13
N THR A 211 -4.43 -3.22 8.58
CA THR A 211 -4.27 -3.38 7.12
C THR A 211 -5.43 -4.13 6.48
N ALA A 212 -6.10 -5.02 7.21
CA ALA A 212 -7.19 -5.83 6.69
C ALA A 212 -8.54 -5.46 7.34
N GLN A 213 -8.67 -5.56 8.66
CA GLN A 213 -9.97 -5.44 9.34
C GLN A 213 -10.62 -4.06 9.21
N THR A 214 -9.82 -3.01 8.99
CA THR A 214 -10.32 -1.67 8.64
C THR A 214 -11.11 -1.65 7.33
N TYR A 215 -10.79 -2.52 6.36
CA TYR A 215 -11.54 -2.64 5.11
C TYR A 215 -12.89 -3.34 5.32
N GLN A 216 -12.92 -4.37 6.17
CA GLN A 216 -14.17 -5.00 6.59
C GLN A 216 -15.07 -3.99 7.31
N THR A 217 -14.52 -3.25 8.27
CA THR A 217 -15.24 -2.18 8.98
C THR A 217 -15.83 -1.16 8.01
N LEU A 218 -15.06 -0.69 7.02
CA LEU A 218 -15.56 0.23 5.98
C LEU A 218 -16.77 -0.33 5.24
N ILE A 219 -16.72 -1.60 4.81
CA ILE A 219 -17.82 -2.26 4.09
C ILE A 219 -19.07 -2.39 4.99
N ASP A 220 -18.87 -2.67 6.26
CA ASP A 220 -19.93 -2.90 7.25
C ASP A 220 -20.62 -1.60 7.64
N VAL A 221 -19.88 -0.56 8.04
CA VAL A 221 -20.47 0.71 8.49
C VAL A 221 -21.16 1.48 7.36
N THR A 222 -20.81 1.20 6.10
CA THR A 222 -21.44 1.81 4.91
C THR A 222 -22.53 0.93 4.29
N GLN A 223 -22.84 -0.24 4.88
CA GLN A 223 -23.91 -1.10 4.39
C GLN A 223 -25.27 -0.39 4.30
N PRO A 224 -25.74 0.37 5.31
CA PRO A 224 -27.03 1.06 5.22
C PRO A 224 -27.10 1.99 4.00
N LEU A 225 -26.06 2.80 3.78
CA LEU A 225 -25.97 3.69 2.63
C LEU A 225 -26.02 2.92 1.30
N ARG A 226 -25.33 1.79 1.21
CA ARG A 226 -25.36 0.94 0.01
C ARG A 226 -26.75 0.38 -0.26
N GLU A 227 -27.50 0.03 0.78
CA GLU A 227 -28.88 -0.45 0.67
C GLU A 227 -29.87 0.65 0.27
N GLU A 228 -29.71 1.86 0.82
CA GLU A 228 -30.51 3.04 0.45
C GLU A 228 -30.29 3.47 -1.00
N ARG A 229 -29.08 3.26 -1.52
CA ARG A 229 -28.68 3.64 -2.89
C ARG A 229 -28.85 2.50 -3.91
N LYS A 230 -29.74 1.53 -3.66
CA LYS A 230 -30.07 0.47 -4.64
C LYS A 230 -30.42 1.09 -6.01
N GLY A 231 -29.68 0.67 -7.04
CA GLY A 231 -29.80 1.19 -8.42
C GLY A 231 -28.78 2.27 -8.79
N LYS A 232 -28.04 2.81 -7.82
CA LYS A 232 -26.80 3.58 -8.05
C LYS A 232 -25.59 2.69 -7.77
N ARG A 233 -24.42 3.07 -8.30
CA ARG A 233 -23.18 2.33 -8.04
C ARG A 233 -22.57 2.77 -6.72
N VAL A 234 -22.24 1.79 -5.88
CA VAL A 234 -21.39 1.95 -4.70
C VAL A 234 -20.31 0.88 -4.79
N ALA A 235 -19.06 1.31 -4.96
CA ALA A 235 -17.91 0.43 -5.13
C ALA A 235 -16.87 0.66 -4.02
N TYR A 236 -16.08 -0.36 -3.74
CA TYR A 236 -15.04 -0.37 -2.73
C TYR A 236 -13.75 -0.86 -3.37
N VAL A 237 -12.66 -0.13 -3.18
CA VAL A 237 -11.33 -0.57 -3.61
C VAL A 237 -10.33 -0.45 -2.48
N ALA A 238 -9.32 -1.30 -2.47
CA ALA A 238 -8.20 -1.20 -1.55
C ALA A 238 -6.86 -1.42 -2.25
N TYR A 239 -5.82 -0.80 -1.72
CA TYR A 239 -4.45 -1.02 -2.18
C TYR A 239 -3.86 -2.29 -1.56
N GLY A 240 -3.61 -3.29 -2.40
CA GLY A 240 -2.92 -4.53 -2.06
C GLY A 240 -1.43 -4.50 -2.40
N TYR A 241 -0.69 -5.48 -1.90
CA TYR A 241 0.61 -5.88 -2.41
C TYR A 241 0.75 -7.39 -2.21
N HIS A 242 0.97 -8.11 -3.29
CA HIS A 242 1.11 -9.57 -3.32
C HIS A 242 2.04 -9.94 -4.48
N GLY A 243 3.21 -9.31 -4.49
CA GLY A 243 4.14 -9.34 -5.61
C GLY A 243 3.60 -8.67 -6.89
N CYS A 244 4.44 -8.65 -7.91
CA CYS A 244 4.21 -7.96 -9.17
C CYS A 244 4.82 -8.75 -10.33
N GLU A 245 4.17 -8.71 -11.50
CA GLU A 245 4.77 -9.20 -12.74
C GLU A 245 5.69 -8.15 -13.36
N LEU A 246 6.95 -8.55 -13.58
CA LEU A 246 7.98 -7.73 -14.21
C LEU A 246 8.38 -8.33 -15.55
N LEU A 247 8.86 -7.50 -16.47
CA LEU A 247 9.42 -7.99 -17.72
C LEU A 247 10.81 -8.58 -17.46
N MET A 248 10.92 -9.91 -17.53
CA MET A 248 12.15 -10.69 -17.35
C MET A 248 12.36 -11.59 -18.56
N ASN A 249 13.54 -11.52 -19.19
CA ASN A 249 13.87 -12.35 -20.36
C ASN A 249 12.79 -12.33 -21.46
N GLY A 250 12.13 -11.18 -21.68
CA GLY A 250 11.08 -10.98 -22.67
C GLY A 250 9.66 -11.38 -22.24
N GLN A 251 9.48 -12.00 -21.06
CA GLN A 251 8.20 -12.43 -20.53
C GLN A 251 7.86 -11.74 -19.21
N TYR A 252 6.57 -11.47 -18.99
CA TYR A 252 6.09 -10.98 -17.71
C TYR A 252 6.08 -12.14 -16.71
N THR A 253 6.90 -12.03 -15.66
CA THR A 253 7.11 -13.06 -14.65
C THR A 253 6.83 -12.47 -13.28
N TRP A 254 6.01 -13.15 -12.49
CA TRP A 254 5.70 -12.74 -11.13
C TRP A 254 6.93 -12.86 -10.22
N GLN A 255 7.10 -11.88 -9.34
CA GLN A 255 8.08 -11.90 -8.25
C GLN A 255 7.55 -11.12 -7.06
N SER A 256 8.22 -11.20 -5.92
CA SER A 256 7.98 -10.33 -4.76
C SER A 256 9.26 -9.97 -4.03
N TYR A 257 9.27 -8.79 -3.40
CA TYR A 257 10.18 -8.45 -2.33
C TYR A 257 9.97 -9.39 -1.13
N ALA A 258 11.07 -9.87 -0.53
CA ALA A 258 11.06 -10.60 0.72
C ALA A 258 12.16 -10.07 1.68
N PRO A 259 11.86 -9.98 2.99
CA PRO A 259 10.62 -10.40 3.62
C PRO A 259 9.57 -9.27 3.64
N TYR A 260 8.36 -9.53 3.15
CA TYR A 260 7.24 -8.59 3.28
C TYR A 260 6.32 -9.00 4.44
N LEU A 261 6.65 -8.54 5.65
CA LEU A 261 5.96 -8.99 6.87
C LEU A 261 4.47 -8.65 6.92
N GLN A 262 4.02 -7.61 6.21
CA GLN A 262 2.60 -7.28 6.11
C GLN A 262 1.84 -8.20 5.14
N GLY A 263 2.52 -9.12 4.45
CA GLY A 263 1.90 -9.96 3.42
C GLY A 263 0.76 -10.82 3.94
N TRP A 264 0.86 -11.34 5.17
CA TRP A 264 -0.22 -12.12 5.77
C TRP A 264 -1.49 -11.28 5.98
N ALA A 265 -1.35 -10.01 6.37
CA ALA A 265 -2.50 -9.11 6.49
C ALA A 265 -3.05 -8.70 5.12
N LYS A 266 -2.20 -8.58 4.08
CA LYS A 266 -2.66 -8.37 2.70
C LYS A 266 -3.46 -9.56 2.15
N LEU A 267 -3.09 -10.80 2.50
CA LEU A 267 -3.93 -11.97 2.19
C LEU A 267 -5.30 -11.91 2.88
N GLU A 268 -5.38 -11.41 4.11
CA GLU A 268 -6.68 -11.23 4.77
C GLU A 268 -7.50 -10.10 4.12
N LEU A 269 -6.85 -9.00 3.72
CA LEU A 269 -7.48 -7.93 2.93
C LEU A 269 -8.11 -8.47 1.64
N GLU A 270 -7.40 -9.33 0.91
CA GLU A 270 -7.90 -10.03 -0.28
C GLU A 270 -9.13 -10.89 0.05
N LYS A 271 -9.07 -11.68 1.13
CA LYS A 271 -10.20 -12.53 1.55
C LYS A 271 -11.43 -11.71 1.94
N ILE A 272 -11.25 -10.56 2.60
CA ILE A 272 -12.36 -9.63 2.90
C ILE A 272 -13.04 -9.21 1.60
N SER A 273 -12.26 -8.81 0.59
CA SER A 273 -12.81 -8.43 -0.71
C SER A 273 -13.52 -9.59 -1.42
N GLN A 274 -12.93 -10.79 -1.40
CA GLN A 274 -13.56 -12.00 -1.94
C GLN A 274 -14.90 -12.32 -1.26
N ARG A 275 -14.97 -12.21 0.07
CA ARG A 275 -16.22 -12.38 0.83
C ARG A 275 -17.27 -11.36 0.40
N ALA A 276 -16.92 -10.08 0.36
CA ALA A 276 -17.82 -9.01 -0.07
C ALA A 276 -18.31 -9.21 -1.53
N PHE A 277 -17.39 -9.54 -2.44
CA PHE A 277 -17.70 -9.81 -3.85
C PHE A 277 -18.65 -11.00 -4.02
N SER A 278 -18.47 -12.07 -3.26
CA SER A 278 -19.31 -13.28 -3.32
C SER A 278 -20.77 -13.06 -2.93
N VAL A 279 -21.05 -11.99 -2.18
CA VAL A 279 -22.42 -11.58 -1.81
C VAL A 279 -22.93 -10.38 -2.62
N GLY A 280 -22.24 -10.04 -3.72
CA GLY A 280 -22.66 -9.02 -4.68
C GLY A 280 -22.25 -7.59 -4.34
N VAL A 281 -21.38 -7.38 -3.34
CA VAL A 281 -20.78 -6.05 -3.11
C VAL A 281 -19.68 -5.83 -4.14
N THR A 282 -19.70 -4.69 -4.85
CA THR A 282 -18.62 -4.32 -5.78
C THR A 282 -17.37 -3.95 -4.97
N SER A 283 -16.49 -4.93 -4.76
CA SER A 283 -15.26 -4.79 -3.97
C SER A 283 -14.08 -5.37 -4.75
N CYS A 284 -12.96 -4.65 -4.81
CA CYS A 284 -11.72 -5.15 -5.41
C CYS A 284 -10.47 -4.70 -4.65
N VAL A 285 -9.57 -5.63 -4.37
CA VAL A 285 -8.20 -5.33 -3.92
C VAL A 285 -7.29 -5.30 -5.13
N PHE A 286 -6.65 -4.16 -5.37
CA PHE A 286 -5.68 -4.00 -6.44
C PHE A 286 -4.26 -4.18 -5.89
N ASN A 287 -3.66 -5.33 -6.18
CA ASN A 287 -2.26 -5.60 -5.90
C ASN A 287 -1.39 -4.77 -6.84
N CYS A 288 -0.81 -3.70 -6.29
CA CYS A 288 0.00 -2.74 -7.03
C CYS A 288 1.49 -3.13 -7.00
N PRO A 289 2.31 -2.61 -7.93
CA PRO A 289 3.74 -2.84 -7.93
C PRO A 289 4.44 -2.33 -6.67
N GLU A 290 5.71 -2.70 -6.51
CA GLU A 290 6.60 -2.04 -5.57
C GLU A 290 6.75 -0.56 -5.93
N ILE A 291 6.80 0.32 -4.93
CA ILE A 291 7.23 1.73 -5.09
C ILE A 291 8.06 2.15 -3.88
N LEU A 292 8.86 3.20 -4.05
CA LEU A 292 9.51 3.86 -2.92
C LEU A 292 8.66 5.02 -2.41
N THR A 293 8.16 4.89 -1.19
CA THR A 293 7.36 5.89 -0.46
C THR A 293 7.90 6.01 0.96
N ASN A 294 7.33 6.94 1.76
CA ASN A 294 7.65 7.04 3.17
C ASN A 294 7.47 5.70 3.92
N SER A 295 6.41 4.94 3.61
CA SER A 295 6.12 3.65 4.27
C SER A 295 7.03 2.50 3.81
N SER A 296 7.61 2.58 2.60
CA SER A 296 8.53 1.56 2.08
C SER A 296 10.01 1.89 2.21
N SER A 297 10.37 3.09 2.70
CA SER A 297 11.77 3.52 2.95
C SER A 297 12.58 2.64 3.92
N LEU A 298 11.90 1.81 4.72
CA LEU A 298 12.52 0.80 5.58
C LEU A 298 13.01 -0.43 4.79
N PHE A 299 12.41 -0.71 3.63
CA PHE A 299 12.62 -1.91 2.83
C PHE A 299 13.66 -1.64 1.74
N GLN A 300 14.94 -1.62 2.11
CA GLN A 300 16.00 -1.50 1.11
C GLN A 300 15.98 -2.69 0.15
N GLY A 301 16.03 -2.45 -1.16
CA GLY A 301 15.91 -3.46 -2.21
C GLY A 301 14.51 -3.59 -2.80
N VAL A 302 13.48 -2.99 -2.17
CA VAL A 302 12.11 -2.94 -2.71
C VAL A 302 12.04 -2.18 -4.04
N GLU A 303 13.02 -1.33 -4.32
CA GLU A 303 13.12 -0.58 -5.57
C GLU A 303 13.71 -1.39 -6.73
N ILE A 304 14.37 -2.52 -6.49
CA ILE A 304 14.99 -3.33 -7.55
C ILE A 304 13.94 -3.79 -8.59
N PRO A 305 12.75 -4.26 -8.19
CA PRO A 305 11.63 -4.55 -9.09
C PRO A 305 11.16 -3.40 -9.97
N LEU A 306 11.37 -2.13 -9.60
CA LEU A 306 10.88 -0.99 -10.37
C LEU A 306 11.62 -0.81 -11.70
N TYR A 307 12.95 -0.98 -11.72
CA TYR A 307 13.76 -0.68 -12.90
C TYR A 307 13.35 -1.47 -14.17
N PRO A 308 12.94 -2.75 -14.09
CA PRO A 308 12.32 -3.47 -15.21
C PRO A 308 11.09 -2.78 -15.84
N LEU A 309 10.45 -1.81 -15.20
CA LEU A 309 9.38 -1.01 -15.82
C LEU A 309 9.89 -0.23 -17.04
N ILE A 310 11.15 0.18 -17.06
CA ILE A 310 11.77 0.86 -18.20
C ILE A 310 11.68 -0.02 -19.45
N GLU A 311 11.98 -1.31 -19.31
CA GLU A 311 11.90 -2.29 -20.39
C GLU A 311 10.44 -2.60 -20.77
N ALA A 312 9.54 -2.65 -19.79
CA ALA A 312 8.11 -2.80 -20.05
C ALA A 312 7.56 -1.61 -20.87
N VAL A 313 7.96 -0.38 -20.57
CA VAL A 313 7.62 0.81 -21.37
C VAL A 313 8.21 0.71 -22.78
N ARG A 314 9.46 0.25 -22.92
CA ARG A 314 10.09 0.04 -24.23
C ARG A 314 9.29 -0.95 -25.09
N LYS A 315 8.78 -2.03 -24.48
CA LYS A 315 8.01 -3.08 -25.14
C LYS A 315 6.57 -2.66 -25.45
N ASP A 316 5.84 -2.15 -24.46
CA ASP A 316 4.38 -1.97 -24.52
C ASP A 316 3.94 -0.51 -24.78
N ALA A 317 4.87 0.46 -24.69
CA ALA A 317 4.65 1.86 -25.06
C ALA A 317 5.83 2.45 -25.87
N PRO A 318 6.22 1.82 -27.01
CA PRO A 318 7.43 2.19 -27.76
C PRO A 318 7.40 3.64 -28.27
N ASN A 319 6.22 4.19 -28.55
CA ASN A 319 6.06 5.57 -29.02
C ASN A 319 6.37 6.62 -27.94
N HIS A 320 6.33 6.24 -26.66
CA HIS A 320 6.63 7.10 -25.52
C HIS A 320 8.02 6.86 -24.94
N PHE A 321 8.64 5.71 -25.26
CA PHE A 321 9.92 5.31 -24.69
C PHE A 321 11.01 6.37 -24.88
N ALA A 322 11.13 6.99 -26.06
CA ALA A 322 12.14 8.01 -26.31
C ALA A 322 12.05 9.22 -25.35
N LYS A 323 10.84 9.59 -24.94
CA LYS A 323 10.64 10.67 -23.97
C LYS A 323 10.99 10.20 -22.56
N VAL A 324 10.59 8.98 -22.18
CA VAL A 324 10.96 8.37 -20.89
C VAL A 324 12.48 8.26 -20.75
N GLU A 325 13.14 7.75 -21.78
CA GLU A 325 14.60 7.66 -21.82
C GLU A 325 15.26 9.04 -21.66
N ALA A 326 14.74 10.07 -22.34
CA ALA A 326 15.23 11.44 -22.19
C ALA A 326 15.05 11.98 -20.76
N SER A 327 13.94 11.65 -20.08
CA SER A 327 13.69 12.06 -18.69
C SER A 327 14.59 11.34 -17.69
N LEU A 328 14.98 10.09 -17.96
CA LEU A 328 15.80 9.29 -17.05
C LEU A 328 17.31 9.50 -17.22
N LYS A 329 17.76 9.84 -18.44
CA LYS A 329 19.18 10.04 -18.77
C LYS A 329 19.92 11.02 -17.84
N PRO A 330 19.36 12.16 -17.39
CA PRO A 330 20.02 13.08 -16.48
C PRO A 330 20.37 12.51 -15.10
N PHE A 331 19.76 11.38 -14.71
CA PHE A 331 20.01 10.69 -13.44
C PHE A 331 21.15 9.66 -13.53
N LEU A 332 21.68 9.36 -14.72
CA LEU A 332 22.73 8.36 -14.90
C LEU A 332 24.13 8.95 -14.69
N LYS A 333 25.02 8.18 -14.04
CA LYS A 333 26.46 8.54 -14.00
C LYS A 333 27.11 8.40 -15.40
N PRO A 334 28.25 9.07 -15.65
CA PRO A 334 29.00 8.88 -16.90
C PRO A 334 29.32 7.41 -17.17
N GLY A 335 29.04 6.93 -18.39
CA GLY A 335 29.31 5.55 -18.80
C GLY A 335 28.23 4.53 -18.40
N VAL A 336 27.18 4.94 -17.68
CA VAL A 336 26.02 4.10 -17.34
C VAL A 336 24.91 4.28 -18.38
N SER A 337 24.22 3.19 -18.74
CA SER A 337 23.03 3.20 -19.60
C SER A 337 21.81 2.63 -18.86
N LEU A 338 20.61 2.84 -19.39
CA LEU A 338 19.41 2.18 -18.87
C LEU A 338 19.48 0.66 -19.04
N ASP A 339 20.10 0.19 -20.14
CA ASP A 339 20.30 -1.23 -20.39
C ASP A 339 21.22 -1.86 -19.34
N SER A 340 22.30 -1.18 -18.92
CA SER A 340 23.17 -1.72 -17.89
C SER A 340 22.48 -1.79 -16.52
N ILE A 341 21.56 -0.86 -16.22
CA ILE A 341 20.70 -0.95 -15.02
C ILE A 341 19.79 -2.19 -15.13
N TYR A 342 19.12 -2.38 -16.26
CA TYR A 342 18.24 -3.53 -16.48
C TYR A 342 19.01 -4.87 -16.35
N GLU A 343 20.16 -4.98 -17.00
CA GLU A 343 21.04 -6.16 -16.91
C GLU A 343 21.48 -6.43 -15.46
N SER A 344 21.80 -5.37 -14.71
CA SER A 344 22.12 -5.46 -13.28
C SER A 344 20.96 -6.07 -12.48
N CYS A 345 19.73 -5.57 -12.68
CA CYS A 345 18.54 -6.12 -12.04
C CYS A 345 18.27 -7.58 -12.46
N MET A 346 18.45 -7.91 -13.75
CA MET A 346 18.27 -9.28 -14.23
C MET A 346 19.31 -10.24 -13.64
N SER A 347 20.54 -9.79 -13.39
CA SER A 347 21.53 -10.60 -12.68
C SER A 347 21.07 -10.98 -11.27
N PHE A 348 20.34 -10.09 -10.59
CA PHE A 348 19.74 -10.39 -9.29
C PHE A 348 18.60 -11.41 -9.42
N PHE A 349 17.64 -11.21 -10.32
CA PHE A 349 16.49 -12.11 -10.46
C PHE A 349 16.86 -13.49 -11.04
N ASN A 350 17.91 -13.57 -11.86
CA ASN A 350 18.39 -14.84 -12.40
C ASN A 350 19.35 -15.58 -11.45
N ASN A 351 19.70 -15.01 -10.29
CA ASN A 351 20.56 -15.66 -9.32
C ASN A 351 19.82 -16.85 -8.66
N PRO A 352 20.41 -18.07 -8.60
CA PRO A 352 19.77 -19.21 -7.95
C PRO A 352 19.33 -18.96 -6.50
N SER A 353 20.05 -18.09 -5.77
CA SER A 353 19.76 -17.77 -4.36
C SER A 353 18.55 -16.85 -4.18
N THR A 354 17.97 -16.32 -5.25
CA THR A 354 16.84 -15.39 -5.23
C THR A 354 15.67 -15.90 -6.06
N GLN A 355 15.81 -17.02 -6.78
CA GLN A 355 14.73 -17.59 -7.61
C GLN A 355 13.47 -17.94 -6.83
N PHE A 356 13.59 -18.28 -5.54
CA PHE A 356 12.44 -18.55 -4.68
C PHE A 356 11.50 -17.34 -4.53
N LEU A 357 11.99 -16.11 -4.79
CA LEU A 357 11.19 -14.89 -4.80
C LEU A 357 10.18 -14.84 -5.96
N GLN A 358 10.29 -15.75 -6.93
CA GLN A 358 9.38 -15.89 -8.07
C GLN A 358 8.33 -16.99 -7.85
N ASP A 359 8.30 -17.65 -6.68
CA ASP A 359 7.27 -18.64 -6.36
C ASP A 359 6.05 -18.00 -5.72
N PHE A 360 5.01 -17.78 -6.53
CA PHE A 360 3.74 -17.20 -6.09
C PHE A 360 3.09 -17.97 -4.93
N ASN A 361 3.17 -19.30 -4.93
CA ASN A 361 2.42 -20.11 -3.97
C ASN A 361 3.01 -20.12 -2.56
N SER A 362 4.28 -19.78 -2.41
CA SER A 362 4.95 -19.68 -1.11
C SER A 362 4.90 -18.28 -0.50
N TRP A 363 4.28 -17.32 -1.17
CA TRP A 363 4.16 -15.97 -0.65
C TRP A 363 3.21 -15.90 0.57
N PRO A 364 3.53 -15.11 1.61
CA PRO A 364 4.73 -14.30 1.80
C PRO A 364 5.94 -15.13 2.26
N GLN A 365 7.09 -14.95 1.60
CA GLN A 365 8.32 -15.62 1.98
C GLN A 365 9.05 -14.90 3.13
N HIS A 366 9.73 -15.69 3.96
CA HIS A 366 10.71 -15.18 4.91
C HIS A 366 12.06 -14.93 4.23
N SER A 367 12.88 -14.07 4.84
CA SER A 367 14.23 -13.77 4.34
C SER A 367 15.19 -14.92 4.54
N GLU A 368 16.15 -15.02 3.61
CA GLU A 368 17.33 -15.87 3.72
C GLU A 368 18.59 -15.00 3.76
N ALA A 369 19.64 -15.42 4.47
CA ALA A 369 20.85 -14.60 4.65
C ALA A 369 21.51 -14.24 3.31
N ASN A 370 21.70 -15.24 2.44
CA ASN A 370 22.30 -15.04 1.12
C ASN A 370 21.44 -14.12 0.23
N GLN A 371 20.11 -14.25 0.30
CA GLN A 371 19.20 -13.37 -0.44
C GLN A 371 19.29 -11.93 0.05
N MET A 372 19.35 -11.71 1.37
CA MET A 372 19.50 -10.36 1.94
C MET A 372 20.83 -9.73 1.55
N ASP A 373 21.94 -10.47 1.61
CA ASP A 373 23.25 -9.96 1.20
C ASP A 373 23.23 -9.53 -0.27
N LEU A 374 22.73 -10.40 -1.16
CA LEU A 374 22.61 -10.12 -2.60
C LEU A 374 21.66 -8.96 -2.90
N MET A 375 20.49 -8.92 -2.27
CA MET A 375 19.48 -7.88 -2.50
C MET A 375 20.00 -6.51 -2.06
N LEU A 376 20.62 -6.44 -0.90
CA LEU A 376 21.11 -5.18 -0.38
C LEU A 376 22.36 -4.71 -1.14
N GLU A 377 23.27 -5.62 -1.55
CA GLU A 377 24.37 -5.28 -2.47
C GLU A 377 23.86 -4.78 -3.83
N GLN A 378 22.83 -5.44 -4.37
CA GLN A 378 22.20 -5.04 -5.62
C GLN A 378 21.56 -3.65 -5.51
N SER A 379 20.89 -3.37 -4.40
CA SER A 379 20.32 -2.05 -4.09
C SER A 379 21.41 -0.98 -4.13
N ASP A 380 22.52 -1.18 -3.39
CA ASP A 380 23.66 -0.25 -3.39
C ASP A 380 24.21 -0.06 -4.81
N ARG A 381 24.38 -1.16 -5.56
CA ARG A 381 24.90 -1.14 -6.93
C ARG A 381 24.04 -0.29 -7.87
N VAL A 382 22.72 -0.43 -7.84
CA VAL A 382 21.84 0.35 -8.74
C VAL A 382 21.75 1.82 -8.31
N PHE A 383 21.82 2.13 -7.02
CA PHE A 383 21.98 3.51 -6.57
C PHE A 383 23.32 4.11 -7.00
N ASP A 384 24.39 3.32 -6.96
CA ASP A 384 25.72 3.74 -7.41
C ASP A 384 25.82 3.96 -8.92
N MET A 385 24.86 3.48 -9.71
CA MET A 385 24.76 3.76 -11.14
C MET A 385 24.13 5.13 -11.45
N GLN A 386 23.57 5.80 -10.43
CA GLN A 386 22.84 7.06 -10.55
C GLN A 386 23.60 8.24 -9.94
N THR A 387 23.33 9.45 -10.42
CA THR A 387 23.87 10.68 -9.81
C THR A 387 23.25 10.88 -8.43
N ALA A 388 24.05 11.30 -7.44
CA ALA A 388 23.55 11.67 -6.11
C ALA A 388 22.78 13.00 -6.20
N LYS A 389 21.46 12.92 -6.46
CA LYS A 389 20.53 14.04 -6.47
C LYS A 389 19.28 13.67 -5.69
N ASP A 390 18.57 14.68 -5.20
CA ASP A 390 17.30 14.53 -4.48
C ASP A 390 16.19 13.89 -5.35
N ASP A 391 16.36 13.92 -6.68
CA ASP A 391 15.58 13.15 -7.66
C ASP A 391 16.39 11.99 -8.24
N SER A 392 15.77 10.80 -8.30
CA SER A 392 16.37 9.54 -8.77
C SER A 392 15.47 8.86 -9.81
N ILE A 393 16.03 7.87 -10.53
CA ILE A 393 15.24 7.00 -11.43
C ILE A 393 14.13 6.32 -10.63
N THR A 394 14.42 5.86 -9.40
CA THR A 394 13.43 5.25 -8.51
C THR A 394 12.26 6.19 -8.22
N ASN A 395 12.53 7.47 -7.94
CA ASN A 395 11.47 8.45 -7.67
C ASN A 395 10.61 8.67 -8.92
N TRP A 396 11.24 8.80 -10.09
CA TRP A 396 10.54 8.97 -11.37
C TRP A 396 9.66 7.76 -11.70
N LEU A 397 10.20 6.54 -11.57
CA LEU A 397 9.44 5.30 -11.79
C LEU A 397 8.32 5.12 -10.77
N SER A 398 8.55 5.48 -9.50
CA SER A 398 7.51 5.42 -8.48
C SER A 398 6.35 6.35 -8.81
N ARG A 399 6.61 7.56 -9.36
CA ARG A 399 5.58 8.48 -9.87
C ARG A 399 4.77 7.87 -10.99
N LEU A 400 5.45 7.33 -12.00
CA LEU A 400 4.81 6.62 -13.10
C LEU A 400 3.88 5.49 -12.60
N VAL A 401 4.35 4.69 -11.63
CA VAL A 401 3.58 3.59 -11.07
C VAL A 401 2.36 4.09 -10.30
N PHE A 402 2.49 5.03 -9.35
CA PHE A 402 1.31 5.41 -8.56
C PHE A 402 0.27 6.15 -9.39
N GLU A 403 0.67 6.94 -10.38
CA GLU A 403 -0.27 7.59 -11.29
C GLU A 403 -0.97 6.57 -12.19
N GLY A 404 -0.19 5.67 -12.81
CA GLY A 404 -0.73 4.57 -13.61
C GLY A 404 -1.72 3.72 -12.82
N CYS A 405 -1.33 3.25 -11.63
CA CYS A 405 -2.21 2.50 -10.73
C CYS A 405 -3.47 3.29 -10.37
N GLY A 406 -3.33 4.56 -10.00
CA GLY A 406 -4.46 5.39 -9.61
C GLY A 406 -5.52 5.52 -10.71
N HIS A 407 -5.08 5.70 -11.96
CA HIS A 407 -5.97 5.74 -13.11
C HIS A 407 -6.64 4.40 -13.40
N LEU A 408 -5.86 3.31 -13.43
CA LEU A 408 -6.37 1.97 -13.69
C LEU A 408 -7.38 1.54 -12.63
N MET A 409 -7.05 1.73 -11.35
CA MET A 409 -7.95 1.45 -10.22
C MET A 409 -9.22 2.27 -10.32
N PHE A 410 -9.11 3.57 -10.61
CA PHE A 410 -10.29 4.42 -10.74
C PHE A 410 -11.23 3.91 -11.84
N GLU A 411 -10.69 3.59 -13.01
CA GLU A 411 -11.47 3.17 -14.18
C GLU A 411 -12.09 1.78 -13.99
N GLU A 412 -11.32 0.82 -13.46
CA GLU A 412 -11.75 -0.57 -13.24
C GLU A 412 -12.69 -0.71 -12.02
N SER A 413 -12.59 0.19 -11.03
CA SER A 413 -13.38 0.13 -9.79
C SER A 413 -14.90 0.10 -10.01
N ALA A 414 -15.37 0.60 -11.15
CA ALA A 414 -16.79 0.62 -11.46
C ALA A 414 -17.38 -0.76 -11.76
N LYS A 415 -16.57 -1.67 -12.29
CA LYS A 415 -16.97 -3.03 -12.65
C LYS A 415 -15.74 -3.94 -12.70
N PRO A 416 -15.10 -4.20 -11.55
CA PRO A 416 -13.94 -5.07 -11.50
C PRO A 416 -14.31 -6.47 -11.99
N CYS A 417 -13.39 -7.08 -12.71
CA CYS A 417 -13.54 -8.44 -13.23
C CYS A 417 -13.38 -9.50 -12.13
N ALA A 418 -12.63 -9.20 -11.07
CA ALA A 418 -12.43 -10.06 -9.92
C ALA A 418 -12.42 -9.27 -8.60
N ALA A 419 -12.52 -9.99 -7.48
CA ALA A 419 -12.36 -9.41 -6.15
C ALA A 419 -10.91 -9.01 -5.82
N VAL A 420 -9.95 -9.55 -6.58
CA VAL A 420 -8.52 -9.27 -6.40
C VAL A 420 -7.89 -9.23 -7.77
N GLU A 421 -7.17 -8.15 -8.09
CA GLU A 421 -6.54 -7.94 -9.38
C GLU A 421 -5.12 -7.42 -9.23
N TRP A 422 -4.21 -7.85 -10.10
CA TRP A 422 -2.83 -7.39 -10.14
C TRP A 422 -2.64 -6.36 -11.22
N LEU A 423 -1.99 -5.25 -10.85
CA LEU A 423 -1.52 -4.24 -11.77
C LEU A 423 -0.02 -4.47 -12.00
N GLY A 424 0.31 -5.26 -13.02
CA GLY A 424 1.70 -5.56 -13.41
C GLY A 424 2.37 -4.45 -14.20
N HIS A 425 3.66 -4.60 -14.48
CA HIS A 425 4.40 -3.63 -15.30
C HIS A 425 3.87 -3.51 -16.73
N ASP A 426 3.23 -4.56 -17.26
CA ASP A 426 2.59 -4.56 -18.57
C ASP A 426 1.46 -3.53 -18.63
N ILE A 427 0.50 -3.58 -17.71
CA ILE A 427 -0.66 -2.68 -17.76
C ILE A 427 -0.29 -1.25 -17.39
N ILE A 428 0.71 -1.04 -16.52
CA ILE A 428 1.27 0.28 -16.22
C ILE A 428 1.92 0.89 -17.46
N ALA A 429 2.74 0.11 -18.19
CA ALA A 429 3.33 0.56 -19.46
C ALA A 429 2.24 0.84 -20.52
N LYS A 430 1.25 -0.04 -20.68
CA LYS A 430 0.12 0.20 -21.59
C LYS A 430 -0.66 1.46 -21.22
N ARG A 431 -0.84 1.75 -19.94
CA ARG A 431 -1.53 2.97 -19.50
C ARG A 431 -0.79 4.21 -19.96
N LEU A 432 0.52 4.23 -19.80
CA LEU A 432 1.37 5.33 -20.26
C LEU A 432 1.18 5.62 -21.76
N SER A 433 0.93 4.60 -22.59
CA SER A 433 0.68 4.76 -24.03
C SER A 433 -0.54 5.63 -24.38
N LYS A 434 -1.47 5.83 -23.43
CA LYS A 434 -2.66 6.66 -23.60
C LYS A 434 -2.47 8.11 -23.17
N GLU A 435 -1.38 8.42 -22.49
CA GLU A 435 -1.14 9.76 -21.97
C GLU A 435 -0.55 10.63 -23.08
N ALA A 436 -1.21 11.76 -23.36
CA ALA A 436 -0.82 12.64 -24.46
C ALA A 436 0.42 13.48 -24.11
N ASP A 437 0.57 13.82 -22.83
CA ASP A 437 1.71 14.56 -22.29
C ASP A 437 2.34 13.78 -21.13
N LEU A 438 3.66 13.72 -21.12
CA LEU A 438 4.41 13.16 -20.00
C LEU A 438 4.74 14.21 -18.93
N SER A 439 4.42 15.49 -19.17
CA SER A 439 4.55 16.56 -18.17
C SER A 439 3.70 16.34 -16.93
N ASP A 440 2.68 15.48 -17.04
CA ASP A 440 1.80 15.10 -15.95
C ASP A 440 2.47 14.07 -15.00
N PHE A 441 3.65 13.51 -15.34
CA PHE A 441 4.41 12.49 -14.57
C PHE A 441 5.72 13.01 -13.93
#